data_AF-A0A9Q4KU19-F1
#
_entry.id   AF-A0A9Q4KU19-F1
#
_cell.length_a   1.000
_cell.length_b   1.000
_cell.length_c   1.000
_cell.angle_alpha   90.00
_cell.angle_beta   90.00
_cell.angle_gamma   90.00
#
_symmetry.space_group_name_H-M   'P 1'
#
loop_
_entity.id
_entity.type
_entity.pdbx_description
1 polymer ?
#
loop_
_entity_poly.entity_id
_entity_poly.type
_entity_poly.pdbx_seq_one_letter_code
_entity_poly.pdbx_strand_id
1 'polypeptide(L)'
;MLPNTFPCELINWENSCALAKQLAITSRDSGYQPDIIVAIGWGGYVPARVVCDYLLHEMLTSIKIKHWGVAGVEKSKTIIRFPLAVDVKGAHLLVIDDVTDTGDTLTEAIFYLRRCGATEIRAAVLQHKDTPGFLPDYYAENVVEWRCTIYSRAVYERISGFMLRVLIIGSATAKDIITALTELFSISP
;
A
#
# COMPACT_ATOMS: atom_id res chain seq x y z
N MET A 1 15.47 -0.85 -10.16
CA MET A 1 14.54 -0.27 -11.16
C MET A 1 13.53 -1.34 -11.54
N LEU A 2 12.25 -1.00 -11.69
CA LEU A 2 11.27 -1.94 -12.23
C LEU A 2 11.64 -2.29 -13.68
N PRO A 3 11.46 -3.54 -14.12
CA PRO A 3 11.70 -3.93 -15.51
C PRO A 3 10.77 -3.18 -16.47
N ASN A 4 11.11 -3.18 -17.76
CA ASN A 4 10.28 -2.56 -18.80
C ASN A 4 8.93 -3.26 -18.99
N THR A 5 8.85 -4.53 -18.60
CA THR A 5 7.66 -5.39 -18.68
C THR A 5 7.47 -6.14 -17.38
N PHE A 6 6.25 -6.20 -16.87
CA PHE A 6 5.92 -6.94 -15.66
C PHE A 6 4.42 -7.20 -15.56
N PRO A 7 4.00 -8.36 -15.00
CA PRO A 7 2.58 -8.66 -14.89
C PRO A 7 1.90 -7.75 -13.85
N CYS A 8 0.71 -7.28 -14.18
CA CYS A 8 -0.19 -6.61 -13.25
C CYS A 8 -1.40 -7.50 -12.91
N GLU A 9 -1.98 -7.25 -11.74
CA GLU A 9 -3.20 -7.91 -11.29
C GLU A 9 -4.21 -6.87 -10.79
N LEU A 10 -5.46 -6.98 -11.23
CA LEU A 10 -6.54 -6.10 -10.77
C LEU A 10 -7.22 -6.71 -9.54
N ILE A 11 -7.22 -5.96 -8.44
CA ILE A 11 -7.98 -6.28 -7.24
C ILE A 11 -9.25 -5.42 -7.21
N ASN A 12 -10.40 -6.10 -7.37
CA ASN A 12 -11.70 -5.46 -7.35
C ASN A 12 -12.05 -4.95 -5.92
N TRP A 13 -13.12 -4.16 -5.79
CA TRP A 13 -13.56 -3.64 -4.49
C TRP A 13 -13.92 -4.75 -3.50
N GLU A 14 -14.61 -5.79 -3.96
CA GLU A 14 -15.04 -6.92 -3.13
C GLU A 14 -13.84 -7.64 -2.51
N ASN A 15 -12.87 -8.03 -3.33
CA ASN A 15 -11.63 -8.67 -2.88
C ASN A 15 -10.83 -7.75 -1.97
N SER A 16 -10.73 -6.46 -2.28
CA SER A 16 -10.06 -5.48 -1.41
C SER A 16 -10.71 -5.40 -0.03
N CYS A 17 -12.04 -5.41 0.04
CA CYS A 17 -12.79 -5.41 1.31
C CYS A 17 -12.65 -6.75 2.04
N ALA A 18 -12.63 -7.87 1.32
CA ALA A 18 -12.42 -9.19 1.90
C ALA A 18 -11.02 -9.32 2.54
N LEU A 19 -9.98 -8.83 1.88
CA LEU A 19 -8.62 -8.77 2.44
C LEU A 19 -8.57 -7.88 3.69
N ALA A 20 -9.23 -6.71 3.66
CA ALA A 20 -9.28 -5.82 4.82
C ALA A 20 -10.05 -6.42 6.00
N LYS A 21 -11.15 -7.15 5.72
CA LYS A 21 -11.87 -7.94 6.72
C LYS A 21 -10.96 -9.00 7.35
N GLN A 22 -10.21 -9.73 6.53
CA GLN A 22 -9.29 -10.74 7.01
C GLN A 22 -8.20 -10.13 7.91
N LEU A 23 -7.65 -8.97 7.54
CA LEU A 23 -6.71 -8.22 8.40
C LEU A 23 -7.31 -7.88 9.76
N ALA A 24 -8.55 -7.38 9.79
CA ALA A 24 -9.22 -7.05 11.05
C ALA A 24 -9.37 -8.28 11.95
N ILE A 25 -9.78 -9.42 11.37
CA ILE A 25 -9.90 -10.69 12.08
C ILE A 25 -8.53 -11.13 12.63
N THR A 26 -7.50 -11.18 11.78
CA THR A 26 -6.15 -11.59 12.19
C THR A 26 -5.58 -10.69 13.29
N SER A 27 -5.75 -9.37 13.18
CA SER A 27 -5.31 -8.43 14.23
C SER A 27 -6.04 -8.68 15.55
N ARG A 28 -7.36 -8.84 15.52
CA ARG A 28 -8.17 -9.11 16.72
C ARG A 28 -7.79 -10.44 17.37
N ASP A 29 -7.66 -11.49 16.58
CA ASP A 29 -7.39 -12.85 17.07
C ASP A 29 -5.98 -12.98 17.67
N SER A 30 -5.06 -12.09 17.30
CA SER A 30 -3.74 -11.97 17.94
C SER A 30 -3.78 -11.38 19.36
N GLY A 31 -4.94 -10.87 19.80
CA GLY A 31 -5.13 -10.19 21.09
C GLY A 31 -4.61 -8.75 21.14
N TYR A 32 -4.15 -8.19 20.02
CA TYR A 32 -3.68 -6.81 19.95
C TYR A 32 -4.85 -5.83 19.99
N GLN A 33 -4.77 -4.87 20.92
CA GLN A 33 -5.76 -3.81 21.09
C GLN A 33 -5.09 -2.46 20.83
N PRO A 34 -5.11 -1.96 19.57
CA PRO A 34 -4.57 -0.64 19.27
C PRO A 34 -5.47 0.44 19.87
N ASP A 35 -4.85 1.52 20.36
CA ASP A 35 -5.55 2.73 20.79
C ASP A 35 -5.98 3.57 19.59
N ILE A 36 -5.15 3.57 18.53
CA ILE A 36 -5.36 4.36 17.31
C ILE A 36 -4.94 3.54 16.08
N ILE A 37 -5.78 3.56 15.05
CA ILE A 37 -5.44 3.06 13.71
C ILE A 37 -4.87 4.21 12.87
N VAL A 38 -3.71 3.98 12.25
CA VAL A 38 -3.02 4.98 11.40
C VAL A 38 -2.97 4.47 9.96
N ALA A 39 -3.71 5.13 9.07
CA ALA A 39 -3.66 4.82 7.64
C ALA A 39 -2.46 5.49 6.96
N ILE A 40 -1.72 4.75 6.13
CA ILE A 40 -0.69 5.31 5.26
C ILE A 40 -1.32 5.77 3.94
N GLY A 41 -1.23 7.07 3.65
CA GLY A 41 -1.83 7.66 2.46
C GLY A 41 -1.04 7.36 1.18
N TRP A 42 -1.69 7.03 0.04
CA TRP A 42 -3.14 6.87 -0.17
C TRP A 42 -3.57 5.39 -0.08
N GLY A 43 -2.61 4.45 -0.09
CA GLY A 43 -2.84 3.01 -0.16
C GLY A 43 -3.72 2.51 0.97
N GLY A 44 -3.34 2.86 2.20
CA GLY A 44 -3.99 2.50 3.45
C GLY A 44 -5.36 3.13 3.73
N TYR A 45 -5.81 4.16 3.02
CA TYR A 45 -7.03 4.90 3.41
C TYR A 45 -8.29 4.04 3.43
N VAL A 46 -8.55 3.32 2.34
CA VAL A 46 -9.71 2.42 2.29
C VAL A 46 -9.56 1.22 3.21
N PRO A 47 -8.46 0.43 3.17
CA PRO A 47 -8.36 -0.73 4.03
C PRO A 47 -8.40 -0.36 5.51
N ALA A 48 -7.83 0.78 5.93
CA ALA A 48 -7.92 1.22 7.31
C ALA A 48 -9.36 1.51 7.76
N ARG A 49 -10.16 2.15 6.90
CA ARG A 49 -11.58 2.41 7.21
C ARG A 49 -12.38 1.11 7.33
N VAL A 50 -12.13 0.14 6.45
CA VAL A 50 -12.79 -1.18 6.51
C VAL A 50 -12.36 -1.95 7.77
N VAL A 51 -11.06 -1.93 8.12
CA VAL A 51 -10.57 -2.57 9.34
C VAL A 51 -11.18 -1.94 10.59
N CYS A 52 -11.26 -0.60 10.64
CA CYS A 52 -11.93 0.10 11.74
C CYS A 52 -13.38 -0.33 11.93
N ASP A 53 -14.12 -0.52 10.83
CA ASP A 53 -15.52 -0.97 10.86
C ASP A 53 -15.64 -2.37 11.48
N TYR A 54 -14.82 -3.33 11.03
CA TYR A 54 -14.83 -4.69 11.58
C TYR A 54 -14.33 -4.80 13.02
N LEU A 55 -13.47 -3.89 13.46
CA LEU A 55 -12.98 -3.81 14.83
C LEU A 55 -13.88 -2.96 15.74
N LEU A 56 -14.92 -2.30 15.20
CA LEU A 56 -15.69 -1.26 15.89
C LEU A 56 -14.78 -0.19 16.53
N HIS A 57 -13.71 0.15 15.83
CA HIS A 57 -12.70 1.09 16.30
C HIS A 57 -12.91 2.46 15.67
N GLU A 58 -13.06 3.48 16.51
CA GLU A 58 -13.43 4.83 16.09
C GLU A 58 -12.22 5.73 15.83
N MET A 59 -11.09 5.44 16.49
CA MET A 59 -9.89 6.27 16.45
C MET A 59 -9.06 5.97 15.19
N LEU A 60 -9.43 6.62 14.08
CA LEU A 60 -8.72 6.54 12.80
C LEU A 60 -8.05 7.88 12.48
N THR A 61 -6.75 7.84 12.20
CA THR A 61 -5.98 8.98 11.68
C THR A 61 -5.12 8.54 10.50
N SER A 62 -4.35 9.47 9.93
CA SER A 62 -3.47 9.13 8.80
C SER A 62 -2.19 9.94 8.74
N ILE A 63 -1.21 9.39 8.03
CA ILE A 63 0.01 10.07 7.61
C ILE A 63 0.17 9.92 6.11
N LYS A 64 0.83 10.87 5.44
CA LYS A 64 1.17 10.75 4.03
C LYS A 64 2.66 10.58 3.86
N ILE A 65 3.04 9.48 3.21
CA ILE A 65 4.41 9.18 2.86
C ILE A 65 4.58 9.27 1.33
N LYS A 66 5.71 9.82 0.88
CA LYS A 66 6.07 9.90 -0.53
C LYS A 66 7.49 9.40 -0.74
N HIS A 67 7.71 8.57 -1.75
CA HIS A 67 9.04 8.27 -2.25
C HIS A 67 9.55 9.44 -3.10
N TRP A 68 10.67 10.01 -2.71
CA TRP A 68 11.36 11.06 -3.46
C TRP A 68 12.62 10.48 -4.12
N GLY A 69 12.63 10.47 -5.45
CA GLY A 69 13.78 10.03 -6.25
C GLY A 69 13.40 9.98 -7.72
N VAL A 70 14.32 10.38 -8.60
CA VAL A 70 14.22 10.12 -10.03
C VAL A 70 14.44 8.62 -10.24
N ALA A 71 13.60 7.96 -11.04
CA ALA A 71 13.83 6.58 -11.42
C ALA A 71 15.25 6.44 -11.99
N GLY A 72 16.13 5.72 -11.28
CA GLY A 72 17.52 5.52 -11.68
C GLY A 72 18.60 6.25 -10.88
N VAL A 73 18.26 7.00 -9.81
CA VAL A 73 19.27 7.54 -8.88
C VAL A 73 19.24 6.80 -7.55
N GLU A 74 20.43 6.46 -7.05
CA GLU A 74 20.77 5.44 -6.04
C GLU A 74 20.21 5.63 -4.62
N LYS A 75 19.46 6.70 -4.33
CA LYS A 75 18.81 6.92 -3.02
C LYS A 75 17.43 7.53 -3.17
N SER A 76 16.42 6.71 -3.43
CA SER A 76 15.03 7.10 -3.14
C SER A 76 14.92 7.35 -1.64
N LYS A 77 14.66 8.61 -1.23
CA LYS A 77 14.36 8.93 0.16
C LYS A 77 12.86 8.93 0.36
N THR A 78 12.40 8.16 1.33
CA THR A 78 11.01 8.19 1.79
C THR A 78 10.84 9.40 2.71
N ILE A 79 9.83 10.24 2.45
CA ILE A 79 9.58 11.46 3.23
C ILE A 79 8.13 11.50 3.76
N ILE A 80 7.98 11.96 5.00
CA ILE A 80 6.68 12.33 5.56
C ILE A 80 6.24 13.64 4.90
N ARG A 81 5.20 13.57 4.06
CA ARG A 81 4.65 14.72 3.33
C ARG A 81 3.54 15.42 4.09
N PHE A 82 2.63 14.65 4.68
CA PHE A 82 1.61 15.16 5.61
C PHE A 82 1.82 14.44 6.94
N PRO A 83 2.30 15.16 7.97
CA PRO A 83 2.60 14.56 9.26
C PRO A 83 1.32 14.18 9.99
N LEU A 84 1.49 13.40 11.06
CA LEU A 84 0.42 13.01 11.96
C LEU A 84 -0.22 14.24 12.59
N ALA A 85 -1.56 14.27 12.64
CA ALA A 85 -2.34 15.39 13.15
C ALA A 85 -2.76 15.25 14.63
N VAL A 86 -2.40 14.15 15.28
CA VAL A 86 -2.83 13.79 16.64
C VAL A 86 -1.62 13.41 17.50
N ASP A 87 -1.71 13.61 18.81
CA ASP A 87 -0.71 13.11 19.75
C ASP A 87 -0.89 11.59 19.93
N VAL A 88 0.21 10.86 19.89
CA VAL A 88 0.27 9.39 20.05
C VAL A 88 1.23 8.98 21.16
N LYS A 89 1.66 9.92 21.99
CA LYS A 89 2.57 9.63 23.10
C LYS A 89 1.94 8.60 24.04
N GLY A 90 2.63 7.48 24.23
CA GLY A 90 2.16 6.39 25.07
C GLY A 90 1.23 5.40 24.38
N ALA A 91 0.75 5.68 23.17
CA ALA A 91 -0.29 4.89 22.50
C ALA A 91 0.23 3.62 21.80
N HIS A 92 -0.63 2.62 21.68
CA HIS A 92 -0.50 1.46 20.81
C HIS A 92 -1.12 1.75 19.44
N LEU A 93 -0.36 1.56 18.36
CA LEU A 93 -0.78 1.90 17.02
C LEU A 93 -0.87 0.68 16.11
N LEU A 94 -1.99 0.56 15.38
CA LEU A 94 -2.09 -0.33 14.22
C LEU A 94 -1.95 0.49 12.94
N VAL A 95 -0.82 0.34 12.27
CA VAL A 95 -0.50 1.03 11.01
C VAL A 95 -1.00 0.18 9.85
N ILE A 96 -1.80 0.77 8.95
CA ILE A 96 -2.43 0.06 7.84
C ILE A 96 -1.98 0.66 6.50
N ASP A 97 -1.49 -0.20 5.61
CA ASP A 97 -1.25 0.11 4.20
C ASP A 97 -1.86 -0.96 3.28
N ASP A 98 -1.78 -0.79 1.96
CA ASP A 98 -2.33 -1.74 1.01
C ASP A 98 -1.38 -2.88 0.65
N VAL A 99 -0.12 -2.57 0.33
CA VAL A 99 0.89 -3.54 -0.09
C VAL A 99 2.20 -3.23 0.59
N THR A 100 2.90 -4.25 1.05
CA THR A 100 4.34 -4.12 1.28
C THR A 100 5.12 -4.90 0.23
N ASP A 101 6.09 -4.21 -0.37
CA ASP A 101 7.09 -4.75 -1.30
C ASP A 101 8.44 -4.68 -0.56
N THR A 102 9.29 -3.69 -0.86
CA THR A 102 10.56 -3.47 -0.13
C THR A 102 10.40 -3.18 1.36
N GLY A 103 9.25 -2.61 1.76
CA GLY A 103 8.97 -2.20 3.14
C GLY A 103 9.50 -0.82 3.53
N ASP A 104 10.07 -0.05 2.61
CA ASP A 104 10.62 1.28 2.90
C ASP A 104 9.56 2.24 3.47
N THR A 105 8.33 2.19 2.95
CA THR A 105 7.21 3.00 3.46
C THR A 105 6.90 2.70 4.92
N LEU A 106 6.74 1.41 5.26
CA LEU A 106 6.38 0.98 6.61
C LEU A 106 7.53 1.22 7.59
N THR A 107 8.76 1.01 7.15
CA THR A 107 9.96 1.32 7.94
C THR A 107 10.01 2.80 8.31
N GLU A 108 9.82 3.70 7.35
CA GLU A 108 9.80 5.15 7.62
C GLU A 108 8.60 5.54 8.49
N ALA A 109 7.41 4.95 8.25
CA ALA A 109 6.22 5.19 9.06
C ALA A 109 6.45 4.83 10.54
N ILE A 110 6.95 3.64 10.81
CA ILE A 110 7.22 3.14 12.16
C ILE A 110 8.30 4.00 12.83
N PHE A 111 9.38 4.33 12.11
CA PHE A 111 10.43 5.21 12.64
C PHE A 111 9.87 6.58 13.04
N TYR A 112 9.09 7.20 12.17
CA TYR A 112 8.45 8.49 12.43
C TYR A 112 7.48 8.43 13.62
N LEU A 113 6.62 7.42 13.69
CA LEU A 113 5.62 7.26 14.75
C LEU A 113 6.26 6.97 16.11
N ARG A 114 7.35 6.18 16.15
CA ARG A 114 8.14 6.00 17.38
C ARG A 114 8.72 7.32 17.89
N ARG A 115 9.20 8.18 16.99
CA ARG A 115 9.66 9.53 17.34
C ARG A 115 8.55 10.45 17.84
N CYS A 116 7.30 10.20 17.45
CA CYS A 116 6.13 10.89 18.00
C CYS A 116 5.72 10.37 19.40
N GLY A 117 6.37 9.31 19.90
CA GLY A 117 6.18 8.82 21.27
C GLY A 117 5.27 7.60 21.42
N ALA A 118 4.90 6.92 20.32
CA ALA A 118 4.12 5.68 20.40
C ALA A 118 4.90 4.55 21.08
N THR A 119 4.22 3.75 21.91
CA THR A 119 4.84 2.70 22.75
C THR A 119 4.95 1.37 22.00
N GLU A 120 3.89 0.96 21.33
CA GLU A 120 3.85 -0.26 20.51
C GLU A 120 3.24 0.08 19.15
N ILE A 121 3.84 -0.45 18.09
CA ILE A 121 3.37 -0.21 16.72
C ILE A 121 3.39 -1.55 15.99
N ARG A 122 2.25 -1.94 15.44
CA ARG A 122 2.12 -3.10 14.54
C ARG A 122 1.69 -2.66 13.16
N ALA A 123 2.27 -3.28 12.13
CA ALA A 123 1.96 -3.02 10.73
C ALA A 123 1.04 -4.11 10.15
N ALA A 124 0.01 -3.68 9.42
CA ALA A 124 -0.93 -4.54 8.72
C ALA A 124 -1.05 -4.12 7.25
N VAL A 125 -0.97 -5.07 6.32
CA VAL A 125 -1.12 -4.82 4.88
C VAL A 125 -2.04 -5.81 4.21
N LEU A 126 -2.76 -5.42 3.16
CA LEU A 126 -3.66 -6.36 2.47
C LEU A 126 -2.84 -7.48 1.83
N GLN A 127 -1.77 -7.11 1.12
CA GLN A 127 -0.88 -8.05 0.45
C GLN A 127 0.58 -7.81 0.86
N HIS A 128 1.27 -8.87 1.26
CA HIS A 128 2.71 -8.88 1.45
C HIS A 128 3.37 -9.55 0.24
N LYS A 129 4.30 -8.87 -0.45
CA LYS A 129 5.16 -9.51 -1.44
C LYS A 129 6.32 -10.21 -0.71
N ASP A 130 6.64 -11.43 -1.12
CA ASP A 130 7.75 -12.23 -0.54
C ASP A 130 9.13 -11.69 -0.98
N THR A 131 9.38 -10.43 -0.65
CA THR A 131 10.60 -9.70 -0.95
C THR A 131 11.36 -9.42 0.34
N PRO A 132 12.68 -9.65 0.37
CA PRO A 132 13.48 -9.42 1.56
C PRO A 132 13.49 -7.92 1.91
N GLY A 133 13.25 -7.58 3.19
CA GLY A 133 13.40 -6.21 3.68
C GLY A 133 12.54 -5.89 4.91
N PHE A 134 11.27 -6.28 4.89
CA PHE A 134 10.32 -5.97 5.97
C PHE A 134 9.21 -7.02 6.03
N LEU A 135 8.96 -7.56 7.22
CA LEU A 135 7.83 -8.44 7.48
C LEU A 135 6.80 -7.67 8.33
N PRO A 136 5.58 -7.40 7.81
CA PRO A 136 4.53 -6.78 8.59
C PRO A 136 4.00 -7.76 9.64
N ASP A 137 3.56 -7.26 10.78
CA ASP A 137 2.97 -8.07 11.85
C ASP A 137 1.73 -8.84 11.35
N TYR A 138 0.99 -8.25 10.41
CA TYR A 138 -0.20 -8.85 9.80
C TYR A 138 -0.23 -8.64 8.29
N TYR A 139 -0.62 -9.68 7.56
CA TYR A 139 -1.01 -9.56 6.16
C TYR A 139 -2.16 -10.52 5.85
N ALA A 140 -3.09 -10.12 4.97
CA ALA A 140 -4.21 -10.99 4.59
C ALA A 140 -3.80 -12.02 3.53
N GLU A 141 -2.87 -11.64 2.65
CA GLU A 141 -2.39 -12.51 1.57
C GLU A 141 -0.87 -12.38 1.43
N ASN A 142 -0.20 -13.54 1.28
CA ASN A 142 1.20 -13.59 0.89
C ASN A 142 1.31 -13.82 -0.62
N VAL A 143 1.97 -12.92 -1.33
CA VAL A 143 2.15 -12.96 -2.77
C VAL A 143 3.58 -13.40 -3.09
N VAL A 144 3.71 -14.68 -3.41
CA VAL A 144 5.00 -15.33 -3.70
C VAL A 144 5.52 -14.96 -5.09
N GLU A 145 4.64 -14.94 -6.09
CA GLU A 145 5.00 -14.48 -7.44
C GLU A 145 4.75 -12.98 -7.56
N TRP A 146 5.83 -12.20 -7.77
CA TRP A 146 5.70 -10.75 -7.86
C TRP A 146 4.79 -10.33 -9.02
N ARG A 147 3.78 -9.53 -8.68
CA ARG A 147 2.84 -8.90 -9.61
C ARG A 147 2.56 -7.47 -9.13
N CYS A 148 2.47 -6.54 -10.06
CA CYS A 148 2.05 -5.18 -9.76
C CYS A 148 0.54 -5.16 -9.46
N THR A 149 0.19 -4.99 -8.18
CA THR A 149 -1.21 -4.93 -7.77
C THR A 149 -1.83 -3.57 -8.14
N ILE A 150 -2.94 -3.61 -8.87
CA ILE A 150 -3.79 -2.46 -9.17
C ILE A 150 -5.09 -2.62 -8.38
N TYR A 151 -5.26 -1.85 -7.30
CA TYR A 151 -6.55 -1.81 -6.62
C TYR A 151 -7.55 -0.93 -7.37
N SER A 152 -8.83 -1.30 -7.30
CA SER A 152 -9.94 -0.54 -7.91
C SER A 152 -9.91 0.96 -7.63
N ARG A 153 -9.53 1.33 -6.39
CA ARG A 153 -9.41 2.73 -5.96
C ARG A 153 -8.31 3.54 -6.67
N ALA A 154 -7.40 2.88 -7.38
CA ALA A 154 -6.26 3.48 -8.05
C ALA A 154 -6.20 3.17 -9.56
N VAL A 155 -7.24 2.54 -10.14
CA VAL A 155 -7.24 2.14 -11.57
C VAL A 155 -6.94 3.32 -12.49
N TYR A 156 -7.64 4.44 -12.34
CA TYR A 156 -7.41 5.62 -13.20
C TYR A 156 -5.98 6.14 -13.11
N GLU A 157 -5.41 6.25 -11.91
CA GLU A 157 -4.03 6.71 -11.71
C GLU A 157 -3.02 5.75 -12.35
N ARG A 158 -3.19 4.44 -12.09
CA ARG A 158 -2.27 3.40 -12.55
C ARG A 158 -2.31 3.23 -14.06
N ILE A 159 -3.51 3.09 -14.63
CA ILE A 159 -3.69 2.95 -16.08
C ILE A 159 -3.19 4.19 -16.81
N SER A 160 -3.50 5.39 -16.33
CA SER A 160 -2.97 6.63 -16.95
C SER A 160 -1.45 6.67 -16.92
N GLY A 161 -0.84 6.26 -15.80
CA GLY A 161 0.62 6.17 -15.67
C GLY A 161 1.25 5.16 -16.65
N PHE A 162 0.62 4.01 -16.85
CA PHE A 162 1.08 3.01 -17.83
C PHE A 162 0.86 3.46 -19.27
N MET A 163 -0.27 4.10 -19.57
CA MET A 163 -0.52 4.70 -20.88
C MET A 163 0.55 5.72 -21.25
N LEU A 164 0.96 6.59 -20.32
CA LEU A 164 2.06 7.54 -20.57
C LEU A 164 3.37 6.83 -20.92
N ARG A 165 3.69 5.71 -20.26
CA ARG A 165 4.87 4.89 -20.60
C ARG A 165 4.79 4.31 -22.01
N VAL A 166 3.62 3.81 -22.40
CA VAL A 166 3.38 3.28 -23.75
C VAL A 166 3.49 4.39 -24.81
N LEU A 167 2.92 5.56 -24.55
CA LEU A 167 2.95 6.70 -25.47
C LEU A 167 4.37 7.22 -25.73
N ILE A 168 5.27 7.15 -24.73
CA ILE A 168 6.70 7.50 -24.90
C ILE A 168 7.39 6.56 -25.91
N ILE A 169 6.93 5.31 -26.03
CA ILE A 169 7.52 4.29 -26.92
C ILE A 169 7.02 4.44 -28.37
N GLY A 170 5.93 5.21 -28.60
CA GLY A 170 5.49 5.60 -29.94
C GLY A 170 4.14 5.03 -30.42
N SER A 171 3.37 4.37 -29.56
CA SER A 171 2.00 3.92 -29.91
C SER A 171 1.06 5.12 -30.06
N ALA A 172 0.26 5.17 -31.14
CA ALA A 172 -0.55 6.35 -31.46
C ALA A 172 -2.08 6.14 -31.40
N THR A 173 -2.58 4.92 -31.65
CA THR A 173 -4.03 4.66 -31.63
C THR A 173 -4.48 3.99 -30.32
N ALA A 174 -5.77 4.12 -29.99
CA ALA A 174 -6.35 3.45 -28.82
C ALA A 174 -6.15 1.92 -28.87
N LYS A 175 -6.22 1.32 -30.06
CA LYS A 175 -5.99 -0.11 -30.25
C LYS A 175 -4.54 -0.49 -29.94
N ASP A 176 -3.58 0.28 -30.44
CA ASP A 176 -2.16 0.03 -30.20
C ASP A 176 -1.80 0.18 -28.71
N ILE A 177 -2.44 1.14 -28.02
CA ILE A 177 -2.27 1.32 -26.58
C ILE A 177 -2.81 0.11 -25.81
N ILE A 178 -4.01 -0.38 -26.14
CA ILE A 178 -4.59 -1.57 -25.50
C ILE A 178 -3.67 -2.78 -25.72
N THR A 179 -3.22 -3.03 -26.96
CA THR A 179 -2.30 -4.13 -27.26
C THR A 179 -1.00 -4.02 -26.46
N ALA A 180 -0.39 -2.83 -26.42
CA ALA A 180 0.83 -2.61 -25.64
C ALA A 180 0.62 -2.79 -24.13
N LEU A 181 -0.52 -2.35 -23.56
CA LEU A 181 -0.83 -2.57 -22.15
C LEU A 181 -1.01 -4.07 -21.83
N THR A 182 -1.64 -4.82 -22.73
CA THR A 182 -1.79 -6.27 -22.58
C THR A 182 -0.43 -6.99 -22.65
N GLU A 183 0.41 -6.66 -23.62
CA GLU A 183 1.72 -7.30 -23.81
C GLU A 183 2.74 -6.94 -22.73
N LEU A 184 2.82 -5.67 -22.34
CA LEU A 184 3.85 -5.17 -21.42
C LEU A 184 3.46 -5.38 -19.95
N PHE A 185 2.16 -5.28 -19.64
CA PHE A 185 1.66 -5.21 -18.27
C PHE A 185 0.58 -6.25 -17.92
N SER A 186 0.18 -7.12 -18.85
CA SER A 186 -0.92 -8.08 -18.65
C SER A 186 -2.26 -7.41 -18.31
N ILE A 187 -2.49 -6.19 -18.82
CA ILE A 187 -3.72 -5.44 -18.59
C ILE A 187 -4.61 -5.58 -19.83
N SER A 188 -5.81 -6.12 -19.64
CA SER A 188 -6.84 -6.27 -20.67
C SER A 188 -8.09 -5.46 -20.30
N PRO A 189 -8.90 -5.03 -21.28
CA PRO A 189 -10.18 -4.35 -21.05
C PRO A 189 -11.17 -5.15 -20.19
#